data_AF-A0A257W7L5-F1
#
_entry.id   AF-A0A257W7L5-F1
#
_cell.length_a   1.000
_cell.length_b   1.000
_cell.length_c   1.000
_cell.angle_alpha   90.00
_cell.angle_beta   90.00
_cell.angle_gamma   90.00
#
_symmetry.space_group_name_H-M   'P 1'
#
loop_
_entity.id
_entity.type
_entity.pdbx_description
1 polymer ?
#
loop_
_entity_poly.entity_id
_entity_poly.type
_entity_poly.pdbx_seq_one_letter_code
_entity_poly.pdbx_strand_id
1 'polypeptide(L)'
;MRFGDRVRELRKLRGLTQQKLAERLSVSLSYVSKVENERLNAGDYPSESFVHKLAEALDTDEDELLLLTDRVPEAILRRIQQRPEAFRQLAGLDDRTLDKVMQTIGLSGKR
;
A
#
# COMPACT_ATOMS: atom_id res chain seq x y z
N MET A 1 -3.57 -9.62 -3.19
CA MET A 1 -3.40 -9.51 -1.72
C MET A 1 -4.23 -8.34 -1.26
N ARG A 2 -4.90 -8.41 -0.11
CA ARG A 2 -5.71 -7.30 0.40
C ARG A 2 -4.95 -6.48 1.46
N PHE A 3 -5.35 -5.23 1.69
CA PHE A 3 -4.68 -4.33 2.64
C PHE A 3 -4.61 -4.91 4.04
N GLY A 4 -5.73 -5.39 4.59
CA GLY A 4 -5.76 -5.93 5.95
C GLY A 4 -4.87 -7.17 6.14
N ASP A 5 -4.80 -8.02 5.10
CA ASP A 5 -3.94 -9.21 5.10
C ASP A 5 -2.46 -8.82 5.10
N ARG A 6 -2.07 -7.80 4.32
CA ARG A 6 -0.69 -7.30 4.26
C ARG A 6 -0.25 -6.66 5.59
N VAL A 7 -1.11 -5.86 6.20
CA VAL A 7 -0.87 -5.26 7.53
C VAL A 7 -0.62 -6.34 8.58
N ARG A 8 -1.45 -7.40 8.58
CA ARG A 8 -1.30 -8.54 9.49
C ARG A 8 0.02 -9.28 9.26
N GLU A 9 0.39 -9.50 8.01
CA GLU A 9 1.65 -10.15 7.63
C GLU A 9 2.84 -9.35 8.16
N LEU A 10 2.93 -8.06 7.82
CA LEU A 10 3.98 -7.15 8.27
C LEU A 10 4.07 -7.10 9.80
N ARG A 11 2.93 -6.98 10.49
CA ARG A 11 2.91 -7.01 11.97
C ARG A 11 3.55 -8.28 12.52
N LYS A 12 3.19 -9.44 11.96
CA LYS A 12 3.75 -10.74 12.38
C LYS A 12 5.25 -10.84 12.08
N LEU A 13 5.70 -10.35 10.92
CA LEU A 13 7.12 -10.28 10.57
C LEU A 13 7.92 -9.42 11.56
N ARG A 14 7.30 -8.38 12.14
CA ARG A 14 7.90 -7.56 13.20
C ARG A 14 7.76 -8.14 14.61
N GLY A 15 7.21 -9.34 14.77
CA GLY A 15 7.00 -9.97 16.08
C GLY A 15 6.03 -9.21 16.99
N LEU A 16 5.14 -8.40 16.42
CA LEU A 16 4.20 -7.57 17.18
C LEU A 16 2.87 -8.29 17.39
N THR A 17 2.33 -8.19 18.60
CA THR A 17 0.92 -8.51 18.86
C THR A 17 0.05 -7.35 18.37
N GLN A 18 -1.26 -7.59 18.15
CA GLN A 18 -2.18 -6.50 17.81
C GLN A 18 -2.20 -5.41 18.90
N GLN A 19 -2.06 -5.81 20.17
CA GLN A 19 -1.97 -4.89 21.31
C GLN A 19 -0.74 -3.98 21.21
N LYS A 20 0.45 -4.56 20.94
CA LYS A 20 1.68 -3.78 20.75
C LYS A 20 1.59 -2.82 19.57
N LEU A 21 0.97 -3.24 18.46
CA LEU A 21 0.77 -2.36 17.31
C LEU A 21 -0.21 -1.22 17.65
N ALA A 22 -1.28 -1.52 18.38
CA ALA A 22 -2.26 -0.54 18.82
C ALA A 22 -1.61 0.53 19.72
N GLU A 23 -0.76 0.11 20.66
CA GLU A 23 0.03 1.00 21.52
C GLU A 23 0.97 1.90 20.71
N ARG A 24 1.70 1.35 19.74
CA ARG A 24 2.59 2.15 18.86
C ARG A 24 1.85 3.20 18.05
N LEU A 25 0.64 2.87 17.59
CA LEU A 25 -0.18 3.75 16.76
C LEU A 25 -1.09 4.68 17.59
N SER A 26 -1.07 4.56 18.92
CA SER A 26 -1.97 5.28 19.84
C SER A 26 -3.46 5.10 19.48
N VAL A 27 -3.86 3.87 19.16
CA VAL A 27 -5.25 3.50 18.84
C VAL A 27 -5.72 2.32 19.69
N SER A 28 -7.02 1.98 19.61
CA SER A 28 -7.54 0.81 20.31
C SER A 28 -7.13 -0.51 19.62
N LEU A 29 -6.98 -1.58 20.41
CA LEU A 29 -6.83 -2.95 19.89
C LEU A 29 -7.96 -3.32 18.91
N SER A 30 -9.19 -2.92 19.21
CA SER A 30 -10.36 -3.13 18.36
C SER A 30 -10.18 -2.49 16.98
N TYR A 31 -9.58 -1.30 16.92
CA TYR A 31 -9.30 -0.61 15.66
C TYR A 31 -8.27 -1.38 14.80
N VAL A 32 -7.16 -1.83 15.40
CA VAL A 32 -6.18 -2.67 14.69
C VAL A 32 -6.81 -3.96 14.16
N SER A 33 -7.67 -4.60 14.98
CA SER A 33 -8.40 -5.79 14.54
C SER A 33 -9.34 -5.50 13.37
N LYS A 34 -10.06 -4.36 13.39
CA LYS A 34 -10.91 -3.95 12.25
C LYS A 34 -10.11 -3.67 11.00
N VAL A 35 -8.96 -3.01 11.11
CA VAL A 35 -8.03 -2.75 10.00
C VAL A 35 -7.55 -4.06 9.37
N GLU A 36 -7.05 -5.01 10.16
CA GLU A 36 -6.57 -6.29 9.63
C GLU A 36 -7.66 -7.18 9.03
N ASN A 37 -8.92 -6.92 9.38
CA ASN A 37 -10.07 -7.69 8.91
C ASN A 37 -10.92 -6.95 7.86
N GLU A 38 -10.53 -5.74 7.45
CA GLU A 38 -11.28 -4.89 6.50
C GLU A 38 -12.74 -4.67 6.94
N ARG A 39 -12.90 -4.35 8.22
CA ARG A 39 -14.20 -4.12 8.88
C ARG A 39 -14.37 -2.67 9.34
N LEU A 40 -13.91 -1.73 8.52
CA LEU A 40 -14.11 -0.31 8.76
C LEU A 40 -15.50 0.07 8.19
N ASN A 41 -16.42 0.43 9.08
CA ASN A 41 -17.85 0.63 8.75
C ASN A 41 -18.14 1.83 7.82
N ALA A 42 -17.14 2.64 7.46
CA ALA A 42 -17.29 3.83 6.61
C ALA A 42 -16.00 4.03 5.81
N GLY A 43 -16.02 3.66 4.52
CA GLY A 43 -14.81 3.55 3.70
C GLY A 43 -14.00 2.33 4.14
N ASP A 44 -13.81 1.37 3.23
CA ASP A 44 -13.20 0.08 3.56
C ASP A 44 -11.75 0.21 4.09
N TYR A 45 -11.13 1.39 3.93
CA TYR A 45 -9.75 1.69 4.29
C TYR A 45 -9.62 2.84 5.31
N PRO A 46 -8.59 2.81 6.16
CA PRO A 46 -8.33 3.89 7.11
C PRO A 46 -7.91 5.19 6.39
N SER A 47 -7.83 6.31 7.12
CA SER A 47 -7.36 7.59 6.55
C SER A 47 -5.93 7.47 6.02
N GLU A 48 -5.57 8.29 5.04
CA GLU A 48 -4.22 8.32 4.46
C GLU A 48 -3.16 8.61 5.52
N SER A 49 -3.45 9.58 6.39
CA SER A 49 -2.65 9.88 7.59
C SER A 49 -2.43 8.69 8.52
N PHE A 50 -3.38 7.75 8.58
CA PHE A 50 -3.22 6.52 9.36
C PHE A 50 -2.38 5.50 8.61
N VAL A 51 -2.52 5.40 7.29
CA VAL A 51 -1.67 4.53 6.44
C VAL A 51 -0.19 4.92 6.56
N HIS A 52 0.14 6.21 6.55
CA HIS A 52 1.51 6.69 6.78
C HIS A 52 2.07 6.25 8.14
N LYS A 53 1.31 6.46 9.22
CA LYS A 53 1.69 6.02 10.57
C LYS A 53 1.87 4.50 10.65
N LEU A 54 1.02 3.76 9.93
CA LEU A 54 1.07 2.31 9.87
C LEU A 54 2.33 1.84 9.15
N ALA A 55 2.69 2.48 8.03
CA ALA A 55 3.90 2.22 7.29
C ALA A 55 5.14 2.45 8.16
N GLU A 56 5.18 3.56 8.91
CA GLU A 56 6.25 3.87 9.87
C GLU A 56 6.32 2.82 11.00
N ALA A 57 5.20 2.50 11.65
CA ALA A 57 5.17 1.56 12.77
C ALA A 57 5.55 0.13 12.39
N LEU A 58 5.31 -0.25 11.13
CA LEU A 58 5.65 -1.55 10.54
C LEU A 58 6.94 -1.51 9.73
N ASP A 59 7.57 -0.34 9.59
CA ASP A 59 8.75 -0.03 8.77
C ASP A 59 8.69 -0.72 7.39
N THR A 60 7.69 -0.29 6.62
CA THR A 60 7.42 -0.72 5.25
C THR A 60 7.26 0.49 4.35
N ASP A 61 7.25 0.27 3.04
CA ASP A 61 6.93 1.29 2.06
C ASP A 61 5.47 1.75 2.21
N GLU A 62 5.26 3.07 2.36
CA GLU A 62 3.94 3.66 2.47
C GLU A 62 3.18 3.63 1.13
N ASP A 63 3.89 3.74 0.01
CA ASP A 63 3.30 3.72 -1.31
C ASP A 63 2.69 2.34 -1.59
N GLU A 64 3.37 1.28 -1.15
CA GLU A 64 2.84 -0.09 -1.18
C GLU A 64 1.50 -0.18 -0.44
N LEU A 65 1.42 0.36 0.78
CA LEU A 65 0.20 0.32 1.57
C LEU A 65 -0.92 1.19 0.97
N LEU A 66 -0.59 2.35 0.43
CA LEU A 66 -1.55 3.25 -0.20
C LEU A 66 -2.18 2.63 -1.44
N LEU A 67 -1.37 1.98 -2.30
CA LEU A 67 -1.85 1.29 -3.49
C LEU A 67 -2.80 0.13 -3.16
N LEU A 68 -2.68 -0.48 -1.97
CA LEU A 68 -3.62 -1.50 -1.47
C LEU A 68 -4.94 -0.91 -0.94
N THR A 69 -5.04 0.42 -0.80
CA THR A 69 -6.24 1.14 -0.35
C THR A 69 -6.98 1.87 -1.48
N ASP A 70 -6.73 1.46 -2.73
CA ASP A 70 -7.23 2.12 -3.94
C ASP A 70 -6.85 3.62 -4.04
N ARG A 71 -5.76 4.01 -3.35
CA ARG A 71 -5.19 5.36 -3.41
C ARG A 71 -3.90 5.36 -4.21
N VAL A 72 -3.72 6.38 -5.04
CA VAL A 72 -2.50 6.57 -5.82
C VAL A 72 -1.58 7.52 -5.04
N PRO A 73 -0.34 7.12 -4.74
CA PRO A 73 0.67 8.00 -4.14
C PRO A 73 0.83 9.32 -4.89
N GLU A 74 1.01 10.42 -4.15
CA GLU A 74 1.12 11.77 -4.70
C GLU A 74 2.27 11.90 -5.73
N ALA A 75 3.39 11.20 -5.50
CA ALA A 75 4.50 11.17 -6.45
C ALA A 75 4.10 10.58 -7.81
N ILE A 76 3.29 9.52 -7.80
CA ILE A 76 2.76 8.89 -9.02
C ILE A 76 1.73 9.81 -9.68
N LEU A 77 0.83 10.42 -8.89
CA LEU A 77 -0.16 11.37 -9.40
C LEU A 77 0.49 12.54 -10.13
N ARG A 78 1.53 13.14 -9.55
CA ARG A 78 2.31 14.21 -10.19
C ARG A 78 2.92 13.74 -11.50
N ARG A 79 3.43 12.51 -11.57
CA ARG A 79 4.05 11.97 -12.78
C ARG A 79 3.02 11.75 -13.89
N ILE A 80 1.82 11.29 -13.54
CA ILE A 80 0.65 11.17 -14.44
C ILE A 80 0.26 12.55 -14.98
N GLN A 81 0.15 13.57 -14.12
CA GLN A 81 -0.19 14.94 -14.51
C GLN A 81 0.86 15.55 -15.45
N GLN A 82 2.15 15.30 -15.22
CA GLN A 82 3.24 15.84 -16.03
C GLN A 82 3.34 15.19 -17.42
N ARG A 83 2.94 13.92 -17.56
CA ARG A 83 3.03 13.19 -18.84
C ARG A 83 1.81 12.27 -19.06
N PRO A 84 0.61 12.83 -19.22
CA PRO A 84 -0.62 12.04 -19.27
C PRO A 84 -0.63 11.02 -20.41
N GLU A 85 -0.16 11.39 -21.61
CA GLU A 85 -0.15 10.47 -22.76
C GLU A 85 0.75 9.24 -22.55
N ALA A 86 1.88 9.41 -21.86
CA ALA A 86 2.77 8.28 -21.58
C ALA A 86 2.08 7.24 -20.68
N PHE A 87 1.38 7.70 -19.63
CA PHE A 87 0.65 6.80 -18.73
C PHE A 87 -0.60 6.20 -19.36
N ARG A 88 -1.31 6.93 -20.25
CA ARG A 88 -2.41 6.36 -21.04
C ARG A 88 -1.94 5.24 -21.97
N GLN A 89 -0.81 5.43 -22.62
CA GLN A 89 -0.21 4.38 -23.45
C GLN A 89 0.17 3.17 -22.62
N LEU A 90 0.88 3.37 -21.50
CA LEU A 90 1.27 2.29 -20.60
C LEU A 90 0.06 1.52 -20.04
N ALA A 91 -1.01 2.23 -19.65
CA ALA A 91 -2.24 1.61 -19.14
C ALA A 91 -3.01 0.78 -20.19
N GLY A 92 -2.74 0.99 -21.48
CA GLY A 92 -3.34 0.21 -22.57
C GLY A 92 -2.52 -1.00 -23.02
N LEU A 93 -1.32 -1.22 -22.46
CA LEU A 93 -0.47 -2.36 -22.79
C LEU A 93 -0.96 -3.63 -22.08
N ASP A 94 -0.70 -4.80 -22.69
CA ASP A 94 -0.82 -6.08 -21.99
C ASP A 94 0.37 -6.33 -21.05
N ASP A 95 0.20 -7.24 -20.08
CA ASP A 95 1.23 -7.55 -19.07
C ASP A 95 2.56 -7.95 -19.74
N ARG A 96 2.49 -8.70 -20.84
CA ARG A 96 3.68 -9.15 -21.59
C ARG A 96 4.48 -7.98 -22.16
N THR A 97 3.80 -6.96 -22.66
CA THR A 97 4.46 -5.78 -23.22
C THR A 97 4.94 -4.86 -22.10
N LEU A 98 4.19 -4.74 -21.01
CA LEU A 98 4.60 -3.98 -19.84
C LEU A 98 5.88 -4.56 -19.21
N ASP A 99 5.99 -5.88 -19.10
CA ASP A 99 7.19 -6.57 -18.64
C ASP A 99 8.42 -6.25 -19.52
N LYS A 100 8.25 -6.16 -20.84
CA LYS A 100 9.34 -5.78 -21.76
C LYS A 100 9.77 -4.33 -21.57
N VAL A 101 8.83 -3.41 -21.34
CA VAL A 101 9.15 -2.02 -21.01
C VAL A 101 9.95 -1.96 -19.70
N MET A 102 9.51 -2.69 -18.67
CA MET A 102 10.19 -2.79 -17.38
C MET A 102 11.62 -3.33 -17.50
N GLN A 103 11.85 -4.36 -18.33
CA GLN A 103 13.19 -4.87 -18.62
C GLN A 103 14.08 -3.84 -19.34
N THR A 104 13.51 -3.07 -20.27
CA THR A 104 14.25 -2.07 -21.06
C THR A 104 14.78 -0.93 -20.18
N ILE A 105 14.04 -0.56 -19.14
CA ILE A 105 14.44 0.49 -18.18
C ILE A 105 15.27 -0.05 -17.00
N GLY A 106 15.67 -1.32 -17.02
CA GLY A 106 16.53 -1.94 -16.00
C GLY A 106 15.82 -2.31 -14.70
N LEU A 107 14.49 -2.25 -14.66
CA LEU A 107 13.68 -2.66 -13.51
C LEU A 107 13.19 -4.10 -13.71
N SER A 108 14.12 -5.05 -13.75
CA SER A 108 13.75 -6.47 -13.75
C SER A 108 13.47 -6.89 -12.30
N GLY A 109 12.21 -7.19 -12.00
CA GLY A 109 11.75 -7.60 -10.67
C GLY A 109 12.61 -8.73 -10.08
N LYS A 110 13.02 -8.56 -8.82
CA LYS A 110 13.54 -9.68 -8.02
C LYS A 110 12.44 -10.74 -7.95
N ARG A 111 12.72 -11.90 -8.56
CA ARG A 111 11.96 -13.13 -8.34
C ARG A 111 12.07 -13.55 -6.87
#